data_AF-A0A4P8W9C9-F1
#
_entry.id   AF-A0A4P8W9C9-F1
#
_cell.length_a   1.000
_cell.length_b   1.000
_cell.length_c   1.000
_cell.angle_alpha   90.00
_cell.angle_beta   90.00
_cell.angle_gamma   90.00
#
_symmetry.space_group_name_H-M   'P 1'
#
loop_
_entity.id
_entity.type
_entity.pdbx_description
1 polymer ?
#
loop_
_entity_poly.entity_id
_entity_poly.type
_entity_poly.pdbx_seq_one_letter_code
_entity_poly.pdbx_strand_id
1 'polypeptide(L)'
;MVLSVLETVMQTMVLTKLVVFRHSGMLRKLILHMKKDLTDEYYADDEEKKIYLKYNYLAKLYYKLSMPYIVLGASLYYLRPVITYILTSADSNQTYILPFRTKLFFDVADSRTYYTMYAYQSPMVYLLICHNAWICLLITMVLHICGQLGILEYKIRRISIDKNKDDSQSIFQQLVKRHMRTIWMAKTLDDTFHFVLLFDLVGTTILLGLMSYVVVTVCLINCTYYYNLYEKISIPRGSLCFIYIISGIKHVRGL
;
A
#
# COMPACT_ATOMS: atom_id res chain seq x y z
N MET A 1 -18.47 5.07 -11.99
CA MET A 1 -18.91 3.99 -11.09
C MET A 1 -17.71 3.21 -10.53
N VAL A 2 -16.88 2.58 -11.37
CA VAL A 2 -15.72 1.77 -10.92
C VAL A 2 -14.72 2.56 -10.05
N LEU A 3 -14.37 3.79 -10.41
CA LEU A 3 -13.48 4.66 -9.62
C LEU A 3 -14.01 4.95 -8.21
N SER A 4 -15.32 5.20 -8.07
CA SER A 4 -15.93 5.41 -6.75
C SER A 4 -15.87 4.16 -5.88
N VAL A 5 -16.01 2.97 -6.48
CA VAL A 5 -15.86 1.70 -5.76
C VAL A 5 -14.42 1.54 -5.27
N LEU A 6 -13.42 1.79 -6.12
CA LEU A 6 -12.00 1.76 -5.75
C LEU A 6 -11.69 2.67 -4.55
N GLU A 7 -12.19 3.91 -4.58
CA GLU A 7 -12.01 4.89 -3.50
C GLU A 7 -12.66 4.38 -2.19
N THR A 8 -13.89 3.87 -2.24
CA THR A 8 -14.58 3.36 -1.04
C THR A 8 -13.90 2.13 -0.45
N VAL A 9 -13.41 1.19 -1.27
CA VAL A 9 -12.71 0.00 -0.77
C VAL A 9 -11.42 0.43 -0.06
N MET A 10 -10.64 1.34 -0.65
CA MET A 10 -9.43 1.88 0.00
C MET A 10 -9.75 2.55 1.34
N GLN A 11 -10.78 3.38 1.39
CA GLN A 11 -11.20 4.04 2.63
C GLN A 11 -11.61 3.03 3.70
N THR A 12 -12.39 2.00 3.34
CA THR A 12 -12.77 0.95 4.29
C THR A 12 -11.56 0.19 4.82
N MET A 13 -10.57 -0.13 3.99
CA MET A 13 -9.31 -0.75 4.42
C MET A 13 -8.53 0.09 5.42
N VAL A 14 -8.43 1.41 5.18
CA VAL A 14 -7.74 2.29 6.12
C VAL A 14 -8.50 2.43 7.43
N LEU A 15 -9.82 2.58 7.38
CA LEU A 15 -10.65 2.70 8.59
C LEU A 15 -10.55 1.44 9.46
N THR A 16 -10.62 0.25 8.85
CA THR A 16 -10.42 -1.02 9.57
C THR A 16 -9.07 -1.06 10.28
N LYS A 17 -7.98 -0.63 9.62
CA LYS A 17 -6.64 -0.56 10.23
C LYS A 17 -6.57 0.42 11.40
N LEU A 18 -7.19 1.59 11.28
CA LEU A 18 -7.22 2.60 12.34
C LEU A 18 -7.98 2.09 13.56
N VAL A 19 -9.09 1.39 13.37
CA VAL A 19 -9.85 0.74 14.45
C VAL A 19 -8.99 -0.31 15.15
N VAL A 20 -8.30 -1.17 14.39
CA VAL A 20 -7.40 -2.18 14.97
C VAL A 20 -6.24 -1.53 15.72
N PHE A 21 -5.62 -0.49 15.15
CA PHE A 21 -4.55 0.26 15.81
C PHE A 21 -5.00 0.86 17.14
N ARG A 22 -6.22 1.42 17.16
CA ARG A 22 -6.81 2.09 18.34
C ARG A 22 -7.19 1.09 19.44
N HIS A 23 -7.76 -0.05 19.07
CA HIS A 23 -8.39 -0.98 20.02
C HIS A 23 -7.53 -2.21 20.35
N SER A 24 -6.49 -2.52 19.57
CA SER A 24 -5.62 -3.67 19.85
C SER A 24 -4.69 -3.38 21.02
N GLY A 25 -5.09 -3.84 22.22
CA GLY A 25 -4.20 -3.86 23.38
C GLY A 25 -2.96 -4.74 23.18
N MET A 26 -3.04 -5.71 22.28
CA MET A 26 -1.95 -6.60 21.91
C MET A 26 -0.87 -5.88 21.11
N LEU A 27 -1.28 -5.05 20.15
CA LEU A 27 -0.37 -4.18 19.39
C LEU A 27 0.41 -3.24 20.32
N ARG A 28 -0.27 -2.64 21.31
CA ARG A 28 0.37 -1.78 22.30
C ARG A 28 1.44 -2.53 23.09
N LYS A 29 1.15 -3.77 23.54
CA LYS A 29 2.12 -4.61 24.26
C LYS A 29 3.34 -4.93 23.40
N LEU A 30 3.15 -5.23 22.12
CA LEU A 30 4.22 -5.46 21.15
C LEU A 30 5.13 -4.24 20.98
N ILE A 31 4.55 -3.06 20.74
CA ILE A 31 5.31 -1.81 20.58
C ILE A 31 6.12 -1.49 21.84
N LEU A 32 5.51 -1.68 23.02
CA LEU A 32 6.21 -1.46 24.29
C LEU A 32 7.36 -2.45 24.49
N HIS A 33 7.17 -3.72 24.14
CA HIS A 33 8.23 -4.73 24.19
C HIS A 33 9.39 -4.38 23.25
N MET A 34 9.09 -4.01 22.00
CA MET A 34 10.11 -3.60 21.04
C MET A 34 10.84 -2.34 21.49
N LYS A 35 10.13 -1.35 22.04
CA LYS A 35 10.74 -0.14 22.60
C LYS A 35 11.70 -0.49 23.74
N LYS A 36 11.31 -1.44 24.60
CA LYS A 36 12.19 -1.93 25.66
C LYS A 36 13.42 -2.61 25.09
N ASP A 37 13.28 -3.46 24.07
CA ASP A 37 14.42 -4.11 23.41
C ASP A 37 15.38 -3.14 22.72
N LEU A 38 14.87 -2.00 22.23
CA LEU A 38 15.64 -0.88 21.69
C LEU A 38 16.36 -0.05 22.78
N THR A 39 15.88 -0.06 24.02
CA THR A 39 16.41 0.80 25.11
C THR A 39 17.35 0.02 26.03
N ASP A 40 17.04 -1.26 26.28
CA ASP A 40 17.82 -2.18 27.11
C ASP A 40 19.06 -2.75 26.35
N GLU A 41 19.64 -2.03 25.37
CA GLU A 41 20.74 -2.53 24.53
C GLU A 41 21.95 -2.99 25.36
N TYR A 42 21.99 -4.28 25.69
CA TYR A 42 23.13 -5.03 26.22
C TYR A 42 23.67 -5.93 25.10
N TYR A 43 24.13 -5.33 24.00
CA TYR A 43 24.90 -6.06 22.98
C TYR A 43 26.30 -6.25 23.52
N ALA A 44 26.65 -7.49 23.86
CA ALA A 44 27.95 -7.82 24.43
C ALA A 44 29.07 -7.84 23.38
N ASP A 45 28.71 -8.00 22.09
CA ASP A 45 29.65 -8.18 20.98
C ASP A 45 29.31 -7.23 19.81
N ASP A 46 30.33 -6.71 19.14
CA ASP A 46 30.19 -5.80 18.00
C ASP A 46 29.49 -6.46 16.81
N GLU A 47 29.66 -7.79 16.64
CA GLU A 47 28.99 -8.56 15.61
C GLU A 47 27.48 -8.71 15.87
N GLU A 48 27.03 -8.83 17.12
CA GLU A 48 25.59 -8.82 17.46
C GLU A 48 24.95 -7.49 17.08
N LYS A 49 25.63 -6.39 17.41
CA LYS A 49 25.20 -5.04 17.08
C LYS A 49 25.13 -4.84 15.57
N LYS A 50 26.12 -5.34 14.82
CA LYS A 50 26.15 -5.27 13.35
C LYS A 50 24.99 -6.02 12.71
N ILE A 51 24.65 -7.21 13.21
CA ILE A 51 23.49 -7.97 12.74
C ILE A 51 22.21 -7.18 12.99
N TYR A 52 22.01 -6.67 14.20
CA TYR A 52 20.83 -5.85 14.53
C TYR A 52 20.72 -4.61 13.64
N LEU A 53 21.81 -3.85 13.52
CA LEU A 53 21.88 -2.62 12.75
C LEU A 53 21.58 -2.85 11.27
N LYS A 54 21.93 -4.01 10.71
CA LYS A 54 21.58 -4.36 9.33
C LYS A 54 20.07 -4.40 9.13
N TYR A 55 19.32 -5.06 10.01
CA TYR A 55 17.85 -5.14 9.91
C TYR A 55 17.18 -3.80 10.24
N ASN A 56 17.68 -3.08 11.25
CA ASN A 56 17.19 -1.74 11.58
C ASN A 56 17.44 -0.74 10.44
N TYR A 57 18.59 -0.82 9.76
CA TYR A 57 18.90 -0.03 8.58
C TYR A 57 17.92 -0.31 7.46
N LEU A 58 17.61 -1.59 7.19
CA LEU A 58 16.63 -1.96 6.15
C LEU A 58 15.24 -1.39 6.45
N ALA A 59 14.80 -1.43 7.71
CA ALA A 59 13.52 -0.84 8.13
C ALA A 59 13.51 0.69 7.93
N LYS A 60 14.59 1.38 8.33
CA LYS A 60 14.74 2.83 8.13
C LYS A 60 14.82 3.20 6.65
N LEU A 61 15.48 2.39 5.83
CA LEU A 61 15.58 2.59 4.38
C LEU A 61 14.19 2.49 3.75
N TYR A 62 13.42 1.45 4.09
CA TYR A 62 12.04 1.30 3.61
C TYR A 62 11.16 2.51 3.99
N TYR A 63 11.24 2.96 5.24
CA TYR A 63 10.50 4.14 5.70
C TYR A 63 10.92 5.41 4.93
N LYS A 64 12.23 5.64 4.78
CA LYS A 64 12.77 6.81 4.05
C LYS A 64 12.39 6.84 2.58
N LEU A 65 12.23 5.67 1.93
CA LEU A 65 11.83 5.58 0.53
C LEU A 65 10.31 5.64 0.35
N SER A 66 9.53 4.95 1.19
CA SER A 66 8.07 4.87 1.05
C SER A 66 7.37 6.19 1.38
N MET A 67 7.83 6.92 2.41
CA MET A 67 7.18 8.17 2.82
C MET A 67 7.14 9.25 1.73
N PRO A 68 8.26 9.65 1.09
CA PRO A 68 8.20 10.63 0.02
C PRO A 68 7.42 10.11 -1.18
N TYR A 69 7.51 8.82 -1.51
CA TYR A 69 6.74 8.23 -2.60
C TYR A 69 5.22 8.40 -2.41
N ILE A 70 4.70 8.08 -1.21
CA ILE A 70 3.27 8.21 -0.92
C ILE A 70 2.84 9.68 -0.82
N VAL A 71 3.64 10.56 -0.21
CA VAL A 71 3.33 11.99 -0.12
C VAL A 71 3.29 12.65 -1.50
N LEU A 72 4.23 12.29 -2.38
CA LEU A 72 4.22 12.77 -3.77
C LEU A 72 3.02 12.22 -4.54
N GLY A 73 2.73 10.92 -4.44
CA GLY A 73 1.56 10.33 -5.10
C GLY A 73 0.24 10.93 -4.63
N ALA A 74 0.07 11.10 -3.33
CA ALA A 74 -1.14 11.67 -2.74
C ALA A 74 -1.33 13.15 -3.10
N SER A 75 -0.24 13.94 -3.09
CA SER A 75 -0.30 15.35 -3.49
C SER A 75 -0.62 15.52 -4.98
N LEU A 76 -0.01 14.73 -5.87
CA LEU A 76 -0.31 14.73 -7.30
C LEU A 76 -1.76 14.33 -7.58
N TYR A 77 -2.26 13.29 -6.91
CA TYR A 77 -3.65 12.86 -7.04
C TYR A 77 -4.62 13.98 -6.62
N TYR A 78 -4.34 14.65 -5.50
CA TYR A 78 -5.17 15.74 -4.99
C TYR A 78 -5.13 17.00 -5.88
N LEU A 79 -3.96 17.33 -6.46
CA LEU A 79 -3.79 18.49 -7.33
C LEU A 79 -4.32 18.29 -8.76
N ARG A 80 -4.47 17.04 -9.21
CA ARG A 80 -4.96 16.69 -10.55
C ARG A 80 -6.17 17.50 -11.04
N PRO A 81 -7.30 17.60 -10.31
CA PRO A 81 -8.47 18.37 -10.76
C PRO A 81 -8.17 19.86 -10.92
N VAL A 82 -7.32 20.44 -10.06
CA VAL A 82 -6.92 21.85 -10.15
C VAL A 82 -6.07 22.09 -11.39
N ILE A 83 -5.14 21.19 -11.67
CA ILE A 83 -4.31 21.25 -12.89
C ILE A 83 -5.20 21.12 -14.13
N THR A 84 -6.14 20.17 -14.14
CA THR A 84 -7.10 20.02 -15.25
C THR A 84 -7.93 21.28 -15.42
N TYR A 85 -8.46 21.85 -14.33
CA TYR A 85 -9.24 23.09 -14.36
C TYR A 85 -8.45 24.27 -14.98
N ILE A 86 -7.18 24.45 -14.60
CA ILE A 86 -6.30 25.50 -15.17
C ILE A 86 -6.01 25.25 -16.64
N LEU A 87 -5.82 23.99 -17.06
CA LEU A 87 -5.53 23.66 -18.46
C LEU A 87 -6.76 23.83 -19.37
N THR A 88 -7.97 23.55 -18.85
CA THR A 88 -9.22 23.64 -19.61
C THR A 88 -9.92 24.99 -19.47
N SER A 89 -9.37 25.94 -18.69
CA SER A 89 -10.02 27.24 -18.45
C SER A 89 -10.14 28.13 -19.69
N ALA A 90 -9.53 27.75 -20.81
CA ALA A 90 -9.66 28.40 -22.11
C ALA A 90 -10.89 27.93 -22.91
N ASP A 91 -11.47 26.76 -22.59
CA ASP A 91 -12.67 26.22 -23.26
C ASP A 91 -13.94 26.58 -22.47
N SER A 92 -14.99 26.97 -23.19
CA SER A 92 -16.23 27.58 -22.65
C SER A 92 -17.12 26.67 -21.80
N ASN A 93 -16.80 25.38 -21.66
CA ASN A 93 -17.55 24.43 -20.83
C ASN A 93 -16.84 24.17 -19.50
N GLN A 94 -16.95 25.14 -18.58
CA GLN A 94 -16.42 25.02 -17.23
C GLN A 94 -17.22 23.99 -16.42
N THR A 95 -16.60 22.85 -16.12
CA THR A 95 -17.16 21.86 -15.19
C THR A 95 -16.26 21.75 -13.97
N TYR A 96 -16.82 21.99 -12.78
CA TYR A 96 -16.09 21.85 -11.52
C TYR A 96 -15.91 20.35 -11.19
N ILE A 97 -14.67 19.87 -11.25
CA ILE A 97 -14.33 18.47 -10.97
C ILE A 97 -13.72 18.38 -9.56
N LEU A 98 -14.34 17.63 -8.65
CA LEU A 98 -13.80 17.40 -7.31
C LEU A 98 -12.68 16.33 -7.33
N PRO A 99 -11.69 16.40 -6.40
CA PRO A 99 -10.63 15.40 -6.25
C PRO A 99 -11.13 13.98 -6.03
N PHE A 100 -12.13 13.81 -5.16
CA PHE A 100 -12.77 12.52 -4.88
C PHE A 100 -14.19 12.51 -5.42
N ARG A 101 -14.57 11.42 -6.10
CA ARG A 101 -15.87 11.31 -6.78
C ARG A 101 -16.96 10.91 -5.80
N THR A 102 -17.48 11.90 -5.09
CA THR A 102 -18.62 11.76 -4.16
C THR A 102 -19.93 12.15 -4.84
N LYS A 103 -21.01 11.41 -4.56
CA LYS A 103 -22.35 11.79 -5.00
C LYS A 103 -22.90 12.82 -4.03
N LEU A 104 -22.98 14.07 -4.47
CA LEU A 104 -23.55 15.18 -3.71
C LEU A 104 -25.07 15.26 -3.97
N PHE A 105 -25.84 15.64 -2.96
CA PHE A 105 -27.29 15.85 -3.06
C PHE A 105 -27.64 17.22 -3.68
N PHE A 106 -26.64 18.04 -3.96
CA PHE A 106 -26.75 19.38 -4.54
C PHE A 106 -25.66 19.59 -5.60
N ASP A 107 -25.95 20.39 -6.61
CA ASP A 107 -24.99 20.71 -7.66
C ASP A 107 -23.94 21.73 -7.18
N VAL A 108 -22.69 21.47 -7.53
CA VAL A 108 -21.57 22.39 -7.28
C VAL A 108 -21.53 23.38 -8.45
N ALA A 109 -22.42 24.36 -8.41
CA ALA A 109 -22.54 25.39 -9.44
C ALA A 109 -21.70 26.65 -9.13
N ASP A 110 -21.36 26.89 -7.87
CA ASP A 110 -20.65 28.09 -7.43
C ASP A 110 -19.23 27.81 -6.92
N SER A 111 -18.34 28.76 -7.17
CA SER A 111 -16.92 28.74 -6.79
C SER A 111 -16.72 28.60 -5.27
N ARG A 112 -17.54 29.24 -4.43
CA ARG A 112 -17.46 29.12 -2.96
C ARG A 112 -17.76 27.71 -2.48
N THR A 113 -18.80 27.10 -3.04
CA THR A 113 -19.18 25.71 -2.72
C THR A 113 -18.07 24.75 -3.15
N TYR A 114 -17.44 24.98 -4.30
CA TYR A 114 -16.30 24.18 -4.77
C TYR A 114 -15.13 24.18 -3.78
N TYR A 115 -14.65 25.35 -3.34
CA TYR A 115 -13.54 25.42 -2.36
C TYR A 115 -13.91 24.83 -1.00
N THR A 116 -15.16 25.00 -0.57
CA THR A 116 -15.65 24.42 0.71
C THR A 116 -15.66 22.89 0.65
N MET A 117 -16.14 22.31 -0.46
CA MET A 117 -16.12 20.86 -0.67
C MET A 117 -14.69 20.31 -0.82
N TYR A 118 -13.82 21.06 -1.48
CA TYR A 118 -12.41 20.74 -1.61
C TYR A 118 -11.74 20.66 -0.22
N ALA A 119 -11.98 21.65 0.65
CA ALA A 119 -11.49 21.64 2.02
C ALA A 119 -12.07 20.47 2.84
N TYR A 120 -13.36 20.16 2.68
CA TYR A 120 -14.01 19.01 3.32
C TYR A 120 -13.39 17.66 2.90
N GLN A 121 -12.94 17.53 1.66
CA GLN A 121 -12.30 16.31 1.16
C GLN A 121 -10.82 16.17 1.56
N SER A 122 -10.18 17.22 2.06
CA SER A 122 -8.76 17.20 2.45
C SER A 122 -8.36 16.10 3.46
N PRO A 123 -9.19 15.68 4.45
CA PRO A 123 -8.83 14.61 5.37
C PRO A 123 -8.65 13.25 4.69
N MET A 124 -9.19 13.06 3.49
CA MET A 124 -9.02 11.80 2.74
C MET A 124 -7.57 11.60 2.31
N VAL A 125 -6.82 12.68 2.07
CA VAL A 125 -5.39 12.62 1.76
C VAL A 125 -4.59 12.10 2.97
N TYR A 126 -5.00 12.49 4.18
CA TYR A 126 -4.37 12.02 5.42
C TYR A 126 -4.54 10.51 5.63
N LEU A 127 -5.67 9.94 5.22
CA LEU A 127 -5.91 8.50 5.31
C LEU A 127 -4.88 7.67 4.52
N LEU A 128 -4.40 8.17 3.37
CA LEU A 128 -3.34 7.50 2.60
C LEU A 128 -2.00 7.48 3.37
N ILE A 129 -1.69 8.55 4.10
CA ILE A 129 -0.50 8.62 4.94
C ILE A 129 -0.62 7.62 6.10
N CYS A 130 -1.79 7.53 6.74
CA CYS A 130 -2.06 6.54 7.78
C CYS A 130 -1.90 5.10 7.27
N HIS A 131 -2.37 4.82 6.04
CA HIS A 131 -2.18 3.52 5.41
C HIS A 131 -0.70 3.15 5.28
N ASN A 132 0.12 4.09 4.81
CA ASN A 132 1.56 3.85 4.67
C ASN A 132 2.24 3.68 6.03
N ALA A 133 1.85 4.48 7.03
CA ALA A 133 2.36 4.35 8.39
C ALA A 133 2.08 2.97 8.99
N TRP A 134 0.90 2.40 8.72
CA TRP A 134 0.56 1.03 9.11
C TRP A 134 1.49 -0.01 8.49
N ILE A 135 1.72 0.07 7.17
CA ILE A 135 2.63 -0.85 6.47
C ILE A 135 4.06 -0.72 6.99
N CYS A 136 4.54 0.51 7.18
CA CYS A 136 5.86 0.78 7.74
C CYS A 136 6.03 0.18 9.14
N LEU A 137 5.01 0.31 9.99
CA LEU A 137 5.00 -0.29 11.32
C LEU A 137 5.11 -1.80 11.23
N LEU A 138 4.28 -2.45 10.40
CA LEU A 138 4.30 -3.89 10.22
C LEU A 138 5.67 -4.40 9.76
N ILE A 139 6.26 -3.76 8.74
CA ILE A 139 7.59 -4.13 8.23
C ILE A 139 8.66 -3.94 9.29
N THR A 140 8.59 -2.85 10.07
CA THR A 140 9.54 -2.60 11.16
C THR A 140 9.44 -3.68 12.24
N MET A 141 8.24 -4.11 12.60
CA MET A 141 8.04 -5.20 13.57
C MET A 141 8.60 -6.53 13.06
N VAL A 142 8.30 -6.89 11.81
CA VAL A 142 8.81 -8.12 11.19
C VAL A 142 10.34 -8.09 11.12
N LEU A 143 10.93 -6.99 10.65
CA LEU A 143 12.38 -6.85 10.57
C LEU A 143 13.05 -6.86 11.94
N HIS A 144 12.41 -6.29 12.97
CA HIS A 144 12.90 -6.38 14.34
C HIS A 144 12.94 -7.83 14.84
N ILE A 145 11.86 -8.60 14.64
CA ILE A 145 11.81 -10.02 15.01
C ILE A 145 12.86 -10.82 14.24
N CYS A 146 13.01 -10.59 12.93
CA CYS A 146 14.07 -11.19 12.12
C CYS A 146 15.47 -10.85 12.63
N GLY A 147 15.70 -9.61 13.07
CA GLY A 147 16.96 -9.20 13.69
C GLY A 147 17.24 -9.95 15.00
N GLN A 148 16.23 -10.10 15.86
CA GLN A 148 16.35 -10.87 17.10
C GLN A 148 16.63 -12.36 16.82
N LEU A 149 16.03 -12.94 15.78
CA LEU A 149 16.34 -14.31 15.34
C LEU A 149 17.77 -14.44 14.81
N GLY A 150 18.25 -13.46 14.03
CA GLY A 150 19.63 -13.45 13.52
C GLY A 150 20.68 -13.38 14.63
N ILE A 151 20.42 -12.57 15.67
CA ILE A 151 21.30 -12.50 16.85
C ILE A 151 21.28 -13.83 17.62
N LEU A 152 20.10 -14.44 17.77
CA LEU A 152 19.97 -15.74 18.41
C LEU A 152 20.75 -16.83 17.65
N GLU A 153 20.63 -16.86 16.33
CA GLU A 153 21.38 -17.79 15.46
C GLU A 153 22.90 -17.61 15.65
N TYR A 154 23.37 -16.36 15.64
CA TYR A 154 24.77 -16.03 15.87
C TYR A 154 25.27 -16.57 17.23
N LYS A 155 24.49 -16.38 18.30
CA LYS A 155 24.82 -16.89 19.64
C LYS A 155 24.88 -18.41 19.69
N ILE A 156 23.90 -19.10 19.08
CA ILE A 156 23.90 -20.57 19.00
C ILE A 156 25.17 -21.08 18.33
N ARG A 157 25.56 -20.48 17.19
CA ARG A 157 26.78 -20.85 16.47
C ARG A 157 28.04 -20.63 17.34
N ARG A 158 28.13 -19.52 18.05
CA ARG A 158 29.28 -19.21 18.93
C ARG A 158 29.41 -20.19 20.10
N ILE A 159 28.30 -20.57 20.73
CA ILE A 159 28.27 -21.54 21.84
C ILE A 159 28.71 -22.93 21.38
N SER A 160 28.38 -23.33 20.14
CA SER A 160 28.81 -24.64 19.61
C SER A 160 30.34 -24.75 19.41
N ILE A 161 31.03 -23.61 19.37
CA ILE A 161 32.48 -23.52 19.14
C ILE A 161 33.25 -23.48 20.48
N ASP A 162 32.67 -22.87 21.52
CA ASP A 162 33.33 -22.70 22.82
C ASP A 162 33.00 -23.85 23.79
N LYS A 163 33.97 -24.75 24.02
CA LYS A 163 33.80 -26.02 24.77
C LYS A 163 33.94 -25.89 26.30
N ASN A 164 33.77 -24.70 26.87
CA ASN A 164 33.83 -24.53 28.33
C ASN A 164 32.50 -24.96 28.98
N LYS A 165 32.55 -26.07 29.74
CA LYS A 165 31.36 -26.78 30.25
C LYS A 165 30.65 -26.11 31.43
N ASP A 166 31.34 -25.32 32.24
CA ASP A 166 30.79 -24.83 33.52
C ASP A 166 29.83 -23.63 33.39
N ASP A 167 29.87 -22.86 32.30
CA ASP A 167 28.92 -21.75 32.05
C ASP A 167 27.94 -22.04 30.89
N SER A 168 28.10 -23.18 30.22
CA SER A 168 27.31 -23.55 29.04
C SER A 168 25.82 -23.70 29.36
N GLN A 169 25.47 -24.22 30.54
CA GLN A 169 24.08 -24.43 30.94
C GLN A 169 23.35 -23.10 31.20
N SER A 170 24.01 -22.13 31.83
CA SER A 170 23.44 -20.79 32.11
C SER A 170 23.19 -20.03 30.81
N ILE A 171 24.16 -20.08 29.89
CA ILE A 171 24.10 -19.45 28.57
C ILE A 171 23.00 -20.10 27.71
N PHE A 172 22.90 -21.43 27.73
CA PHE A 172 21.87 -22.16 27.00
C PHE A 172 20.46 -21.81 27.52
N GLN A 173 20.27 -21.72 28.84
CA GLN A 173 18.99 -21.28 29.42
C GLN A 173 18.61 -19.86 28.97
N GLN A 174 19.56 -18.93 28.94
CA GLN A 174 19.33 -17.57 28.44
C GLN A 174 18.95 -17.56 26.94
N LEU A 175 19.59 -18.42 26.15
CA LEU A 175 19.34 -18.58 24.72
C LEU A 175 17.93 -19.10 24.44
N VAL A 176 17.51 -20.15 25.15
CA VAL A 176 16.15 -20.71 25.07
C VAL A 176 15.12 -19.65 25.49
N LYS A 177 15.38 -18.91 26.57
CA LYS A 177 14.49 -17.83 27.02
C LYS A 177 14.35 -16.72 25.97
N ARG A 178 15.45 -16.33 25.31
CA ARG A 178 15.40 -15.38 24.19
C ARG A 178 14.63 -15.93 23.00
N HIS A 179 14.86 -17.19 22.62
CA HIS A 179 14.13 -17.85 21.52
C HIS A 179 12.63 -17.88 21.76
N MET A 180 12.21 -18.35 22.95
CA MET A 180 10.80 -18.40 23.34
C MET A 180 10.15 -17.01 23.33
N ARG A 181 10.90 -15.99 23.76
CA ARG A 181 10.44 -14.60 23.70
C ARG A 181 10.25 -14.12 22.25
N THR A 182 11.18 -14.43 21.34
CA THR A 182 11.07 -14.05 19.93
C THR A 182 9.90 -14.77 19.24
N ILE A 183 9.69 -16.06 19.55
CA ILE A 183 8.51 -16.81 19.08
C ILE A 183 7.23 -16.17 19.62
N TRP A 184 7.19 -15.81 20.90
CA TRP A 184 6.03 -15.13 21.48
C TRP A 184 5.74 -13.81 20.79
N MET A 185 6.74 -13.00 20.46
CA MET A 185 6.57 -11.76 19.69
C MET A 185 6.02 -12.03 18.29
N ALA A 186 6.55 -13.05 17.59
CA ALA A 186 6.09 -13.43 16.26
C ALA A 186 4.63 -13.92 16.28
N LYS A 187 4.27 -14.77 17.24
CA LYS A 187 2.90 -15.26 17.41
C LYS A 187 1.93 -14.14 17.75
N THR A 188 2.33 -13.25 18.66
CA THR A 188 1.52 -12.08 19.05
C THR A 188 1.32 -11.11 17.88
N LEU A 189 2.33 -10.96 17.02
CA LEU A 189 2.23 -10.19 15.77
C LEU A 189 1.22 -10.86 14.83
N ASP A 190 1.38 -12.15 14.56
CA ASP A 190 0.46 -12.90 13.70
C ASP A 190 -0.98 -12.83 14.23
N ASP A 191 -1.21 -13.09 15.51
CA ASP A 191 -2.53 -13.00 16.15
C ASP A 191 -3.14 -11.59 16.05
N THR A 192 -2.32 -10.53 15.99
CA THR A 192 -2.80 -9.14 15.86
C THR A 192 -3.09 -8.77 14.41
N PHE A 193 -2.26 -9.22 13.47
CA PHE A 193 -2.26 -8.75 12.10
C PHE A 193 -2.89 -9.73 11.10
N HIS A 194 -3.09 -11.01 11.43
CA HIS A 194 -3.56 -12.03 10.48
C HIS A 194 -4.85 -11.62 9.78
N PHE A 195 -5.86 -11.16 10.53
CA PHE A 195 -7.15 -10.80 9.97
C PHE A 195 -7.05 -9.54 9.11
N VAL A 196 -6.25 -8.56 9.54
CA VAL A 196 -6.03 -7.32 8.80
C VAL A 196 -5.26 -7.58 7.51
N LEU A 197 -4.24 -8.44 7.54
CA LEU A 197 -3.48 -8.84 6.36
C LEU A 197 -4.33 -9.61 5.37
N LEU A 198 -5.21 -10.50 5.85
CA LEU A 198 -6.16 -11.20 5.00
C LEU A 198 -7.16 -10.22 4.36
N PHE A 199 -7.71 -9.30 5.15
CA PHE A 199 -8.60 -8.26 4.64
C PHE A 199 -7.90 -7.37 3.60
N ASP A 200 -6.64 -7.01 3.85
CA ASP A 200 -5.81 -6.26 2.90
C ASP A 200 -5.57 -7.05 1.61
N LEU A 201 -5.28 -8.35 1.71
CA LEU A 201 -5.04 -9.21 0.56
C LEU A 201 -6.29 -9.30 -0.32
N VAL A 202 -7.46 -9.54 0.27
CA VAL A 202 -8.73 -9.57 -0.46
C VAL A 202 -9.06 -8.20 -1.05
N GLY A 203 -8.90 -7.12 -0.28
CA GLY A 203 -9.14 -5.77 -0.77
C GLY A 203 -8.24 -5.40 -1.95
N THR A 204 -6.93 -5.64 -1.82
CA THR A 204 -5.95 -5.32 -2.87
C THR A 204 -6.12 -6.17 -4.13
N THR A 205 -6.51 -7.44 -4.02
CA THR A 205 -6.80 -8.30 -5.19
C THR A 205 -8.02 -7.81 -5.97
N ILE A 206 -9.10 -7.43 -5.27
CA ILE A 206 -10.28 -6.81 -5.90
C ILE A 206 -9.89 -5.49 -6.58
N LEU A 207 -9.12 -4.65 -5.88
CA LEU A 207 -8.62 -3.38 -6.44
C LEU A 207 -7.80 -3.60 -7.71
N LEU A 208 -6.85 -4.52 -7.69
CA LEU A 208 -5.98 -4.81 -8.82
C LEU A 208 -6.80 -5.28 -10.03
N GLY A 209 -7.82 -6.11 -9.81
CA GLY A 209 -8.74 -6.55 -10.85
C GLY A 209 -9.59 -5.42 -11.43
N LEU A 210 -10.09 -4.52 -10.60
CA LEU A 210 -10.85 -3.35 -11.07
C LEU A 210 -9.95 -2.35 -11.83
N MET A 211 -8.73 -2.14 -11.35
CA MET A 211 -7.75 -1.27 -12.02
C MET A 211 -7.33 -1.83 -13.37
N SER A 212 -7.07 -3.14 -13.46
CA SER A 212 -6.73 -3.78 -14.73
C SER A 212 -7.88 -3.69 -15.74
N TYR A 213 -9.12 -3.87 -15.29
CA TYR A 213 -10.31 -3.66 -16.12
C TYR A 213 -10.41 -2.23 -16.68
N VAL A 214 -10.16 -1.21 -15.85
CA VAL A 214 -10.17 0.20 -16.29
C VAL A 214 -9.08 0.45 -17.33
N VAL A 215 -7.86 -0.05 -17.10
CA VAL A 215 -6.73 0.12 -18.04
C VAL A 215 -7.03 -0.52 -19.39
N VAL A 216 -7.54 -1.76 -19.40
CA VAL A 216 -7.90 -2.46 -20.64
C VAL A 216 -9.00 -1.72 -21.39
N THR A 217 -10.04 -1.26 -20.69
CA THR A 217 -11.16 -0.54 -21.31
C THR A 217 -10.70 0.77 -21.95
N VAL A 218 -9.87 1.56 -21.26
CA VAL A 218 -9.31 2.81 -21.80
C VAL A 218 -8.42 2.54 -23.01
N CYS A 219 -7.60 1.48 -22.96
CA CYS A 219 -6.75 1.07 -24.07
C CYS A 219 -7.60 0.70 -25.30
N LEU A 220 -8.65 -0.10 -25.12
CA LEU A 220 -9.57 -0.49 -26.20
C LEU A 220 -10.26 0.72 -26.84
N ILE A 221 -10.78 1.65 -26.04
CA ILE A 221 -11.42 2.87 -26.54
C ILE A 221 -10.44 3.69 -27.37
N ASN A 222 -9.20 3.90 -26.88
CA ASN A 222 -8.17 4.62 -27.61
C ASN A 222 -7.82 3.90 -28.91
N CYS A 223 -7.64 2.59 -28.90
CA CYS A 223 -7.38 1.80 -30.11
C CYS A 223 -8.52 1.93 -31.13
N THR A 224 -9.78 1.84 -30.71
CA THR A 224 -10.94 2.05 -31.60
C THR A 224 -10.98 3.47 -32.14
N TYR A 225 -10.64 4.48 -31.32
CA TYR A 225 -10.57 5.87 -31.77
C TYR A 225 -9.47 6.08 -32.82
N TYR A 226 -8.26 5.56 -32.59
CA TYR A 226 -7.16 5.62 -33.57
C TYR A 226 -7.48 4.85 -34.85
N TYR A 227 -8.14 3.70 -34.76
CA TYR A 227 -8.59 2.94 -35.92
C TYR A 227 -9.61 3.72 -36.76
N ASN A 228 -10.64 4.28 -36.12
CA ASN A 228 -11.65 5.08 -36.79
C ASN A 228 -11.08 6.39 -37.36
N LEU A 229 -10.08 6.98 -36.70
CA LEU A 229 -9.37 8.16 -37.20
C LEU A 229 -8.49 7.80 -38.40
N TYR A 230 -7.80 6.66 -38.36
CA TYR A 230 -7.01 6.14 -39.48
C TYR A 230 -7.90 5.82 -40.68
N GLU A 231 -9.05 5.19 -40.48
CA GLU A 231 -10.03 4.93 -41.54
C GLU A 231 -10.56 6.25 -42.15
N LYS A 232 -10.84 7.27 -41.32
CA LYS A 232 -11.25 8.60 -41.81
C LYS A 232 -10.15 9.36 -42.56
N ILE A 233 -8.88 9.25 -42.15
CA ILE A 233 -7.75 9.94 -42.80
C ILE A 233 -7.31 9.19 -44.07
N SER A 234 -7.41 7.86 -44.09
CA SER A 234 -6.97 7.04 -45.22
C SER A 234 -7.97 6.99 -46.38
N ILE A 235 -9.17 7.58 -46.25
CA ILE A 235 -10.18 7.60 -47.31
C ILE A 235 -10.37 9.04 -47.82
N PRO A 236 -9.71 9.37 -48.94
CA PRO A 236 -10.45 9.89 -50.08
C PRO A 236 -10.11 9.06 -51.32
N ARG A 237 -10.83 7.95 -51.50
CA ARG A 237 -11.31 7.38 -52.79
C ARG A 237 -11.55 5.87 -52.66
N GLY A 238 -12.79 5.47 -52.93
CA GLY A 238 -13.08 4.19 -53.56
C GLY A 238 -13.27 2.97 -52.64
N SER A 239 -14.51 2.76 -52.23
CA SER A 239 -15.22 1.49 -52.36
C SER A 239 -14.70 0.20 -51.68
N LEU A 240 -15.53 -0.27 -50.74
CA LEU A 240 -16.11 -1.62 -50.68
C LEU A 240 -15.38 -2.81 -50.00
N CYS A 241 -14.13 -2.71 -49.53
CA CYS A 241 -13.50 -3.90 -48.89
C CYS A 241 -13.79 -4.10 -47.39
N PHE A 242 -14.32 -3.11 -46.67
CA PHE A 242 -14.48 -3.18 -45.20
C PHE A 242 -15.69 -3.99 -44.70
N ILE A 243 -16.57 -4.45 -45.59
CA ILE A 243 -17.76 -5.21 -45.19
C ILE A 243 -17.43 -6.69 -44.89
N TYR A 244 -16.32 -7.24 -45.43
CA TYR A 244 -16.08 -8.69 -45.35
C TYR A 244 -15.41 -9.19 -44.06
N ILE A 245 -14.61 -8.38 -43.36
CA ILE A 245 -13.85 -8.89 -42.19
C ILE A 245 -14.66 -8.78 -40.88
N ILE A 246 -15.61 -7.85 -40.77
CA ILE A 246 -16.48 -7.73 -39.59
C ILE A 246 -17.57 -8.83 -39.56
N SER A 247 -17.92 -9.44 -40.70
CA SER A 247 -18.82 -10.60 -40.74
C SER A 247 -18.22 -11.86 -40.07
N GLY A 248 -16.88 -11.99 -40.05
CA GLY A 248 -16.18 -13.15 -39.48
C GLY A 248 -16.15 -13.22 -37.95
N ILE A 249 -16.21 -12.08 -37.24
CA ILE A 249 -16.15 -12.04 -35.77
C ILE A 249 -17.53 -12.26 -35.12
N LYS A 250 -18.62 -12.05 -35.88
CA LYS A 250 -19.98 -12.36 -35.39
C LYS A 250 -20.28 -13.87 -35.40
N HIS A 251 -19.61 -14.67 -36.24
CA HIS A 251 -19.89 -16.10 -36.37
C HIS A 251 -19.24 -16.97 -35.27
N VAL A 252 -18.19 -16.49 -34.59
CA VAL A 252 -17.53 -17.26 -33.50
C VAL A 252 -18.20 -17.01 -32.13
N ARG A 253 -19.15 -16.08 -32.03
CA ARG A 253 -19.91 -15.80 -30.81
C ARG A 253 -21.30 -16.45 -30.78
N GLY A 254 -21.49 -17.48 -31.60
CA GLY A 254 -22.71 -18.28 -31.70
C GLY A 254 -22.39 -19.77 -31.82
N LEU A 255 -21.70 -20.32 -30.81
CA LEU A 255 -21.68 -21.74 -30.41
C LEU A 255 -21.05 -21.85 -29.02
#